data_AF-U2Q5Y2-F1
#
_entry.id   AF-U2Q5Y2-F1
#
_cell.length_a   1.000
_cell.length_b   1.000
_cell.length_c   1.000
_cell.angle_alpha   90.00
_cell.angle_beta   90.00
_cell.angle_gamma   90.00
#
_symmetry.space_group_name_H-M   'P 1'
#
loop_
_entity.id
_entity.type
_entity.pdbx_description
1 polymer ?
#
loop_
_entity_poly.entity_id
_entity_poly.type
_entity_poly.pdbx_seq_one_letter_code
_entity_poly.pdbx_strand_id
1 'polypeptide(L)'
;MFISSSSFVDKTAPRLLELSRRAHTVLVGPSTPLPPMLFDYGVDTITGFVVTDPYLLDRALAGVAVKAMFEAGHRIHRDRPGS
;
A
#
# COMPACT_ATOMS: atom_id res chain seq x y z
N MET A 1 0.97 -3.65 13.66
CA MET A 1 -0.37 -3.38 13.12
C MET A 1 -0.30 -3.36 11.61
N PHE A 2 -1.22 -4.05 10.93
CA PHE A 2 -1.36 -3.95 9.47
C PHE A 2 -2.54 -3.05 9.14
N ILE A 3 -2.32 -2.06 8.29
CA ILE A 3 -3.35 -1.13 7.82
C ILE A 3 -3.50 -1.32 6.32
N SER A 4 -4.70 -1.65 5.86
CA SER A 4 -5.03 -1.73 4.43
C SER A 4 -4.93 -0.35 3.79
N SER A 5 -4.40 -0.26 2.57
CA SER A 5 -4.40 0.96 1.76
C SER A 5 -5.80 1.51 1.47
N SER A 6 -6.84 0.67 1.53
CA SER A 6 -8.24 1.12 1.42
C SER A 6 -8.64 2.12 2.51
N SER A 7 -7.95 2.13 3.66
CA SER A 7 -8.21 3.10 4.74
C SER A 7 -8.03 4.56 4.33
N PHE A 8 -7.26 4.85 3.27
CA PHE A 8 -7.20 6.20 2.68
C PHE A 8 -8.49 6.56 1.96
N VAL A 9 -9.08 5.61 1.22
CA VAL A 9 -10.37 5.77 0.54
C VAL A 9 -11.50 5.91 1.56
N ASP A 10 -11.48 5.06 2.59
CA ASP A 10 -12.48 5.04 3.66
C ASP A 10 -12.29 6.16 4.70
N LYS A 11 -11.27 7.02 4.53
CA LYS A 11 -10.91 8.15 5.42
C LYS A 11 -10.60 7.73 6.86
N THR A 12 -10.26 6.47 7.09
CA THR A 12 -9.90 5.95 8.41
C THR A 12 -8.39 5.96 8.67
N ALA A 13 -7.56 6.12 7.64
CA ALA A 13 -6.09 6.06 7.74
C ALA A 13 -5.51 6.99 8.84
N PRO A 14 -5.81 8.30 8.92
CA PRO A 14 -5.21 9.16 9.92
C PRO A 14 -5.52 8.71 11.36
N ARG A 15 -6.77 8.27 11.61
CA ARG A 15 -7.19 7.81 12.93
C ARG A 15 -6.54 6.48 13.30
N LEU A 16 -6.43 5.55 12.34
CA LEU A 16 -5.78 4.26 12.56
C LEU A 16 -4.28 4.44 12.83
N LEU A 17 -3.61 5.34 12.12
CA LEU A 17 -2.20 5.67 12.35
C LEU A 17 -1.99 6.22 13.76
N GLU A 18 -2.80 7.17 14.20
CA GLU A 18 -2.74 7.73 15.56
C GLU A 18 -2.95 6.66 16.64
N LEU A 19 -3.93 5.77 16.46
CA LEU A 19 -4.18 4.66 17.40
C LEU A 19 -3.04 3.64 17.42
N SER A 20 -2.33 3.50 16.31
CA SER A 20 -1.25 2.53 16.12
C SER A 20 0.14 3.02 16.57
N ARG A 21 0.28 4.27 17.00
CA ARG A 21 1.57 4.96 17.29
C ARG A 21 2.56 4.26 18.22
N ARG A 22 2.14 3.21 18.94
CA ARG A 22 2.99 2.40 19.84
C ARG A 22 3.28 1.00 19.31
N ALA A 23 2.84 0.69 18.10
CA ALA A 23 3.06 -0.57 17.42
C ALA A 23 3.84 -0.33 16.14
N HIS A 24 4.57 -1.35 15.69
CA HIS A 24 5.16 -1.35 14.36
C HIS A 24 4.04 -1.38 13.31
N THR A 25 3.90 -0.34 12.51
CA THR A 25 2.79 -0.13 11.59
C THR A 25 3.20 -0.35 10.15
N VAL A 26 2.53 -1.32 9.51
CA VAL A 26 2.70 -1.67 8.10
C VAL A 26 1.49 -1.19 7.32
N LEU A 27 1.70 -0.27 6.38
CA LEU A 27 0.69 0.11 5.41
C LEU A 27 0.81 -0.77 4.17
N VAL A 28 -0.27 -1.47 3.80
CA VAL A 28 -0.22 -2.55 2.81
C VAL A 28 -1.38 -2.51 1.82
N GLY A 29 -1.09 -2.74 0.55
CA GLY A 29 -2.09 -2.96 -0.48
C GLY A 29 -1.66 -2.46 -1.86
N PRO A 30 -2.28 -2.94 -2.95
CA PRO A 30 -1.93 -2.56 -4.31
C PRO A 30 -2.11 -1.06 -4.58
N SER A 31 -3.04 -0.41 -3.87
CA SER A 31 -3.30 1.03 -3.93
C SER A 31 -2.53 1.86 -2.89
N THR A 32 -1.58 1.27 -2.16
CA THR A 32 -0.76 1.99 -1.19
C THR A 32 0.00 3.12 -1.89
N PRO A 33 -0.18 4.39 -1.48
CA PRO A 33 0.68 5.47 -1.94
C PRO A 33 2.13 5.18 -1.55
N LEU A 34 3.08 5.46 -2.44
CA LEU A 34 4.51 5.17 -2.23
C LEU A 34 5.41 6.37 -1.88
N PRO A 35 4.92 7.54 -1.40
CA PRO A 35 5.81 8.63 -1.02
C PRO A 35 6.50 8.32 0.32
N PRO A 36 7.79 8.68 0.47
CA PRO A 36 8.52 8.48 1.72
C PRO A 36 7.94 9.27 2.90
N MET A 37 7.19 10.35 2.63
CA MET A 37 6.52 11.18 3.65
C MET A 37 5.60 10.38 4.58
N LEU A 38 5.10 9.21 4.17
CA LEU A 38 4.29 8.35 5.05
C LEU A 38 5.03 7.90 6.31
N PHE A 39 6.37 7.83 6.26
CA PHE A 39 7.18 7.50 7.43
C PHE A 39 7.09 8.58 8.52
N ASP A 40 6.87 9.85 8.14
CA ASP A 40 6.68 10.97 9.06
C ASP A 40 5.33 10.92 9.78
N TYR A 41 4.38 10.14 9.26
CA TYR A 41 3.03 9.95 9.82
C TYR A 41 2.88 8.66 10.64
N GLY A 42 3.98 8.07 11.10
CA GLY A 42 3.94 6.90 11.98
C GLY A 42 3.77 5.55 11.27
N VAL A 43 3.94 5.51 9.95
CA VAL A 43 4.14 4.24 9.22
C VAL A 43 5.60 3.81 9.37
N ASP A 44 5.86 2.54 9.67
CA ASP A 44 7.21 1.97 9.74
C ASP A 44 7.58 1.22 8.46
N THR A 45 6.60 0.57 7.82
CA THR A 45 6.79 -0.15 6.55
C THR A 45 5.68 0.18 5.56
N ILE A 46 6.06 0.44 4.31
CA ILE A 46 5.15 0.66 3.19
C ILE A 46 5.29 -0.53 2.23
N THR A 47 4.18 -1.25 2.03
CA THR A 47 4.07 -2.32 1.03
C THR A 47 3.03 -1.93 0.00
N GLY A 48 3.44 -1.91 -1.27
CA GLY A 48 2.57 -1.53 -2.38
C GLY A 48 2.83 -2.30 -3.65
N PHE A 49 2.31 -1.79 -4.77
CA PHE A 49 2.45 -2.37 -6.09
C PHE A 49 2.87 -1.31 -7.10
N VAL A 50 3.85 -1.66 -7.93
CA VAL A 50 4.32 -0.82 -9.03
C VAL A 50 3.95 -1.53 -10.33
N VAL A 51 3.17 -0.84 -11.16
CA VAL A 51 2.72 -1.33 -12.46
C VAL A 51 3.84 -1.14 -13.47
N THR A 52 4.21 -2.20 -14.17
CA THR A 52 5.21 -2.16 -15.26
C THR A 52 4.56 -2.35 -16.64
N ASP A 53 3.37 -2.97 -16.69
CA ASP A 53 2.56 -3.12 -17.90
C ASP A 53 1.13 -2.58 -17.68
N PRO A 54 0.88 -1.31 -18.00
CA PRO A 54 -0.44 -0.71 -17.86
C PRO A 54 -1.53 -1.35 -18.73
N TYR A 55 -1.19 -1.91 -19.89
CA TYR A 55 -2.16 -2.55 -20.78
C TYR A 55 -2.58 -3.93 -20.27
N LEU A 56 -1.63 -4.70 -19.72
CA LEU A 56 -1.95 -5.94 -19.02
C LEU A 56 -2.78 -5.66 -17.76
N LEU A 57 -2.45 -4.60 -17.02
CA LEU A 57 -3.23 -4.19 -15.85
C LEU A 57 -4.68 -3.86 -16.25
N ASP A 58 -4.87 -3.02 -17.26
CA ASP A 58 -6.21 -2.61 -17.71
C ASP A 58 -7.05 -3.82 -18.12
N ARG A 59 -6.46 -4.75 -18.90
CA ARG A 59 -7.13 -6.01 -19.27
C ARG A 59 -7.44 -6.90 -18.06
N ALA A 60 -6.53 -7.00 -17.10
CA ALA A 60 -6.74 -7.79 -15.89
C ALA A 60 -7.87 -7.21 -15.02
N LEU A 61 -7.99 -5.88 -14.95
CA LEU A 61 -9.03 -5.17 -14.22
C LEU A 61 -10.39 -5.16 -14.94
N ALA A 62 -10.40 -5.27 -16.28
CA ALA A 62 -11.62 -5.38 -17.07
C ALA A 62 -12.37 -6.72 -16.86
N GLY A 63 -11.73 -7.72 -16.26
CA GLY A 63 -12.34 -9.00 -15.89
C GLY A 63 -12.58 -9.16 -14.38
N VAL A 64 -13.16 -10.30 -13.97
CA VAL A 64 -13.39 -10.63 -12.54
C VAL A 64 -12.12 -11.18 -11.86
N ALA A 65 -11.03 -11.39 -12.60
CA ALA A 65 -9.81 -12.01 -12.12
C ALA A 65 -8.85 -10.99 -11.49
N VAL A 66 -9.25 -10.36 -10.38
CA VAL A 66 -8.46 -9.34 -9.65
C VAL A 66 -7.04 -9.82 -9.31
N LYS A 67 -6.81 -11.13 -9.14
CA LYS A 67 -5.47 -11.69 -8.89
C LYS A 67 -4.52 -11.58 -10.10
N ALA A 68 -5.03 -11.58 -11.33
CA ALA A 68 -4.22 -11.47 -12.54
C ALA A 68 -3.53 -10.09 -12.65
N MET A 69 -4.05 -9.07 -11.95
CA MET A 69 -3.43 -7.74 -11.95
C MET A 69 -1.98 -7.77 -11.43
N PHE A 70 -1.62 -8.73 -10.58
CA PHE A 70 -0.27 -8.86 -10.03
C PHE A 70 0.75 -9.34 -11.06
N GLU A 71 0.31 -9.84 -12.22
CA GLU A 71 1.19 -10.18 -13.34
C GLU A 71 1.64 -8.91 -14.11
N ALA A 72 0.93 -7.80 -13.96
CA ALA A 72 1.19 -6.54 -14.65
C ALA A 72 2.27 -5.66 -13.98
N GLY A 73 2.98 -6.19 -12.99
CA GLY A 73 3.92 -5.42 -12.19
C GLY A 73 4.53 -6.19 -11.04
N HIS A 74 5.09 -5.45 -10.08
CA HIS A 74 5.80 -6.04 -8.95
C HIS A 74 5.38 -5.41 -7.62
N ARG A 75 5.35 -6.24 -6.58
CA ARG A 75 5.17 -5.79 -5.21
C ARG A 75 6.45 -5.09 -4.75
N ILE A 76 6.28 -4.00 -4.02
CA ILE A 76 7.40 -3.30 -3.39
C ILE A 76 7.23 -3.28 -1.88
N HIS A 77 8.36 -3.23 -1.19
CA HIS A 77 8.46 -3.21 0.25
C HIS A 77 9.54 -2.20 0.62
N ARG A 78 9.20 -1.24 1.48
CA ARG A 78 10.10 -0.19 1.95
C ARG A 78 9.91 0.03 3.44
N ASP A 79 10.99 -0.16 4.19
CA ASP A 79 11.04 0.18 5.61
C ASP A 79 11.53 1.61 5.82
N ARG A 80 11.18 2.19 6.97
CA ARG A 80 11.68 3.49 7.38
C ARG A 80 13.22 3.45 7.40
N PRO A 81 13.91 4.41 6.78
CA PRO A 81 15.36 4.48 6.86
C PRO A 81 15.84 4.60 8.31
N GLY A 82 16.75 3.71 8.73
CA GLY A 82 17.35 3.73 10.06
C GLY A 82 16.51 3.12 11.20
N SER A 83 15.44 2.36 10.87
CA SER A 83 14.71 1.51 11.82
C SER A 83 15.49 0.27 12.24
#